data_AF-K0SDN5-F1
#
_entry.id   AF-K0SDN5-F1
#
_cell.length_a   1.000
_cell.length_b   1.000
_cell.length_c   1.000
_cell.angle_alpha   90.00
_cell.angle_beta   90.00
_cell.angle_gamma   90.00
#
_symmetry.space_group_name_H-M   'P 1'
#
loop_
_entity.id
_entity.type
_entity.pdbx_description
1 polymer ?
#
loop_
_entity_poly.entity_id
_entity_poly.type
_entity_poly.pdbx_seq_one_letter_code
_entity_poly.pdbx_strand_id
1 'polypeptide(L)'
;MPESLAFGWLKKLGPNPKSPPSSGNASVSLSLNTPTIESCSDVPTLVEGVADDFAALKAAAGADGAVESIGGACDNLKVHRLDLTSRLDRIKTLLYEERSASTQAASTTGKINLNWSPTMAVSTFKAFATDDLITGLLQNLSMLPFEARKSISAIFNYLLVCGLEGLDARQFASVSTAFASYVHSNATLIIKHLVKAHYCKSTSKGGDGCVDITLLCGSMLRSSLRHANIYTWITNDENCEQLVYPFLDGYVHNPNFDVCSDALETVRVLLTGSVTTPTTPETSETEEYRNRMDAIASDFLSRKYDDIIGCRINKKCLSTKASYITRRMSLQLLSTILLKRTNYNVMMLYITSADNLVTILCLLRDPSPHISMDSFQVFKIFVANPNKPPEVVKILYDNKTKLVAYLDGLHKDREKSDEQFRDEKGLIVSTLEALQIEGTLSG
;
A
#
# COMPACT_ATOMS: atom_id res chain seq x y z
N MET A 1 5.53 19.42 2.65
CA MET A 1 5.11 19.52 4.06
C MET A 1 5.93 18.50 4.84
N PRO A 2 6.62 18.84 5.95
CA PRO A 2 7.50 17.90 6.61
C PRO A 2 6.79 17.01 7.65
N GLU A 3 7.20 15.75 7.68
CA GLU A 3 6.75 14.61 8.50
C GLU A 3 7.20 14.67 9.97
N SER A 4 6.72 15.62 10.79
CA SER A 4 7.19 15.73 12.19
C SER A 4 6.18 15.41 13.30
N LEU A 5 5.06 14.72 13.03
CA LEU A 5 4.04 14.47 14.06
C LEU A 5 3.57 13.01 14.21
N ALA A 6 4.42 12.01 13.94
CA ALA A 6 4.04 10.59 14.08
C ALA A 6 4.42 9.89 15.41
N PHE A 7 5.27 10.46 16.28
CA PHE A 7 5.82 9.72 17.43
C PHE A 7 5.94 10.52 18.76
N GLY A 8 4.98 11.39 19.05
CA GLY A 8 5.01 12.27 20.23
C GLY A 8 4.65 11.62 21.59
N TRP A 9 4.10 10.42 21.63
CA TRP A 9 3.55 9.82 22.86
C TRP A 9 4.46 8.77 23.53
N LEU A 10 5.57 8.38 22.91
CA LEU A 10 6.45 7.31 23.41
C LEU A 10 7.53 7.77 24.43
N LYS A 11 7.49 9.01 24.92
CA LYS A 11 8.56 9.60 25.77
C LYS A 11 8.19 9.91 27.23
N LYS A 12 7.08 9.40 27.76
CA LYS A 12 6.69 9.60 29.17
C LYS A 12 6.57 8.30 29.96
N LEU A 13 7.68 7.61 30.16
CA LEU A 13 7.85 6.69 31.30
C LEU A 13 9.28 6.80 31.83
N GLY A 14 9.42 7.52 32.95
CA GLY A 14 10.60 7.55 33.81
C GLY A 14 10.25 6.93 35.19
N PRO A 15 11.25 6.61 36.03
CA PRO A 15 11.27 5.37 36.81
C PRO A 15 10.59 5.44 38.18
N ASN A 16 10.30 4.23 38.69
CA ASN A 16 9.80 3.84 40.02
C ASN A 16 10.55 4.55 41.18
N PRO A 17 9.94 4.77 42.38
CA PRO A 17 10.21 3.79 43.46
C PRO A 17 9.17 3.68 44.63
N LYS A 18 9.34 2.57 45.40
CA LYS A 18 9.09 2.29 46.84
C LYS A 18 7.80 1.54 47.30
N SER A 19 8.03 0.33 47.86
CA SER A 19 7.24 -0.44 48.86
C SER A 19 7.16 0.27 50.23
N PRO A 20 6.31 -0.08 51.26
CA PRO A 20 5.86 -1.41 51.75
C PRO A 20 4.43 -1.41 52.41
N PRO A 21 4.01 -2.22 53.43
CA PRO A 21 4.31 -3.60 53.88
C PRO A 21 3.08 -4.55 53.98
N SER A 22 3.36 -5.78 54.44
CA SER A 22 2.57 -7.03 54.56
C SER A 22 1.44 -7.12 55.60
N SER A 23 0.39 -7.90 55.26
CA SER A 23 -0.38 -8.85 56.10
C SER A 23 -1.25 -9.69 55.13
N GLY A 24 -1.57 -10.97 55.24
CA GLY A 24 -1.44 -12.02 56.26
C GLY A 24 -2.60 -13.02 56.01
N ASN A 25 -2.28 -14.18 55.43
CA ASN A 25 -3.04 -15.45 55.37
C ASN A 25 -4.45 -15.54 54.74
N ALA A 26 -4.57 -16.38 53.69
CA ALA A 26 -5.28 -17.66 53.76
C ALA A 26 -5.01 -18.48 52.48
N SER A 27 -4.41 -19.65 52.67
CA SER A 27 -4.04 -20.62 51.66
C SER A 27 -5.25 -21.39 51.13
N VAL A 28 -5.48 -21.35 49.82
CA VAL A 28 -6.16 -22.43 49.09
C VAL A 28 -5.20 -22.87 47.98
N SER A 29 -4.62 -24.05 48.17
CA SER A 29 -3.72 -24.70 47.24
C SER A 29 -4.45 -25.12 45.96
N LEU A 30 -4.19 -24.43 44.86
CA LEU A 30 -4.44 -24.90 43.50
C LEU A 30 -3.09 -24.97 42.79
N SER A 31 -2.86 -26.11 42.16
CA SER A 31 -1.63 -26.57 41.52
C SER A 31 -1.02 -25.56 40.55
N LEU A 32 0.31 -25.46 40.61
CA LEU A 32 1.17 -24.58 39.82
C LEU A 32 1.22 -24.89 38.32
N ASN A 33 1.30 -23.79 37.56
CA ASN A 33 1.98 -23.57 36.28
C ASN A 33 1.32 -24.05 34.98
N THR A 34 0.18 -23.46 34.63
CA THR A 34 -0.10 -23.09 33.23
C THR A 34 0.36 -21.64 33.02
N PRO A 35 1.25 -21.34 32.06
CA PRO A 35 1.62 -19.95 31.79
C PRO A 35 0.38 -19.17 31.38
N THR A 36 0.16 -18.01 31.99
CA THR A 36 -0.82 -17.02 31.51
C THR A 36 -0.47 -16.67 30.05
N ILE A 37 -1.47 -16.40 29.20
CA ILE A 37 -1.28 -16.09 27.77
C ILE A 37 -0.16 -15.04 27.57
N GLU A 38 -0.15 -14.00 28.40
CA GLU A 38 0.83 -12.91 28.36
C GLU A 38 2.28 -13.37 28.63
N SER A 39 2.46 -14.40 29.45
CA SER A 39 3.77 -14.96 29.79
C SER A 39 4.23 -16.06 28.84
N CYS A 40 3.38 -16.54 27.95
CA CYS A 40 3.71 -17.63 27.04
C CYS A 40 4.73 -17.16 25.99
N SER A 41 5.79 -17.96 25.79
CA SER A 41 6.79 -17.78 24.73
C SER A 41 6.73 -18.88 23.67
N ASP A 42 5.90 -19.90 23.86
CA ASP A 42 5.72 -20.98 22.91
C ASP A 42 4.69 -20.59 21.83
N VAL A 43 5.18 -20.21 20.67
CA VAL A 43 4.36 -19.77 19.54
C VAL A 43 3.37 -20.85 19.06
N PRO A 44 3.73 -22.14 18.91
CA PRO A 44 2.79 -23.17 18.51
C PRO A 44 1.59 -23.28 19.46
N THR A 45 1.81 -23.30 20.77
CA THR A 45 0.72 -23.31 21.77
C THR A 45 -0.19 -22.08 21.65
N LEU A 46 0.39 -20.89 21.40
CA LEU A 46 -0.41 -19.68 21.18
C LEU A 46 -1.27 -19.78 19.91
N VAL A 47 -0.72 -20.32 18.83
CA VAL A 47 -1.45 -20.47 17.56
C VAL A 47 -2.54 -21.54 17.64
N GLU A 48 -2.29 -22.65 18.34
CA GLU A 48 -3.31 -23.67 18.63
C GLU A 48 -4.49 -23.06 19.38
N GLY A 49 -4.22 -22.27 20.43
CA GLY A 49 -5.28 -21.55 21.13
C GLY A 49 -6.02 -20.52 20.26
N VAL A 50 -5.34 -19.85 19.32
CA VAL A 50 -6.01 -19.00 18.33
C VAL A 50 -6.95 -19.81 17.45
N ALA A 51 -6.55 -21.01 17.03
CA ALA A 51 -7.38 -21.90 16.22
C ALA A 51 -8.65 -22.32 16.98
N ASP A 52 -8.50 -22.71 18.26
CA ASP A 52 -9.62 -23.10 19.13
C ASP A 52 -10.61 -21.95 19.35
N ASP A 53 -10.11 -20.79 19.73
CA ASP A 53 -10.95 -19.60 19.96
C ASP A 53 -11.65 -19.19 18.66
N PHE A 54 -10.95 -19.23 17.53
CA PHE A 54 -11.51 -18.89 16.23
C PHE A 54 -12.59 -19.88 15.79
N ALA A 55 -12.38 -21.18 16.02
CA ALA A 55 -13.37 -22.22 15.74
C ALA A 55 -14.64 -22.02 16.58
N ALA A 56 -14.49 -21.69 17.87
CA ALA A 56 -15.62 -21.36 18.75
C ALA A 56 -16.40 -20.13 18.26
N LEU A 57 -15.70 -19.07 17.83
CA LEU A 57 -16.34 -17.87 17.28
C LEU A 57 -17.10 -18.16 15.98
N LYS A 58 -16.53 -18.97 15.08
CA LYS A 58 -17.19 -19.40 13.84
C LYS A 58 -18.45 -20.24 14.10
N ALA A 59 -18.36 -21.19 15.03
CA ALA A 59 -19.49 -22.05 15.38
C ALA A 59 -20.66 -21.23 15.93
N ALA A 60 -20.39 -20.23 16.76
CA ALA A 60 -21.40 -19.32 17.27
C ALA A 60 -22.03 -18.45 16.16
N ALA A 61 -21.23 -17.93 15.23
CA ALA A 61 -21.74 -17.11 14.12
C ALA A 61 -22.62 -17.90 13.13
N GLY A 62 -22.38 -19.21 12.96
CA GLY A 62 -23.20 -20.09 12.14
C GLY A 62 -24.53 -20.50 12.81
N ALA A 63 -24.60 -20.44 14.14
CA ALA A 63 -25.79 -20.80 14.92
C ALA A 63 -26.83 -19.67 15.03
N ASP A 64 -26.45 -18.40 14.77
CA ASP A 64 -27.32 -17.21 14.88
C ASP A 64 -28.51 -17.19 13.87
N GLY A 65 -28.63 -18.20 13.02
CA GLY A 65 -29.82 -18.48 12.21
C GLY A 65 -30.91 -19.29 12.95
N ALA A 66 -30.62 -19.81 14.13
CA ALA A 66 -31.56 -20.57 14.94
C ALA A 66 -31.29 -20.39 16.45
N VAL A 67 -32.30 -19.85 17.14
CA VAL A 67 -32.53 -19.87 18.60
C VAL A 67 -32.10 -18.61 19.38
N GLU A 68 -33.11 -17.91 19.90
CA GLU A 68 -33.02 -16.95 20.98
C GLU A 68 -32.65 -17.63 22.32
N SER A 69 -31.69 -17.00 23.02
CA SER A 69 -31.39 -17.08 24.46
C SER A 69 -30.52 -18.24 24.99
N ILE A 70 -29.48 -17.87 25.75
CA ILE A 70 -29.21 -18.19 27.17
C ILE A 70 -27.96 -17.37 27.59
N GLY A 71 -28.04 -16.61 28.69
CA GLY A 71 -27.00 -15.65 29.13
C GLY A 71 -25.58 -16.21 29.29
N GLY A 72 -25.42 -17.52 29.53
CA GLY A 72 -24.10 -18.16 29.66
C GLY A 72 -23.33 -18.35 28.35
N ALA A 73 -24.02 -18.43 27.20
CA ALA A 73 -23.36 -18.54 25.88
C ALA A 73 -22.67 -17.22 25.49
N CYS A 74 -23.25 -16.08 25.91
CA CYS A 74 -22.70 -14.75 25.66
C CYS A 74 -21.38 -14.52 26.42
N ASP A 75 -21.27 -15.02 27.66
CA ASP A 75 -20.06 -14.82 28.46
C ASP A 75 -18.90 -15.72 28.01
N ASN A 76 -19.17 -16.97 27.62
CA ASN A 76 -18.14 -17.83 27.01
C ASN A 76 -17.61 -17.25 25.69
N LEU A 77 -18.50 -16.66 24.86
CA LEU A 77 -18.08 -16.01 23.61
C LEU A 77 -17.20 -14.78 23.85
N LYS A 78 -17.49 -13.99 24.90
CA LYS A 78 -16.64 -12.86 25.30
C LYS A 78 -15.25 -13.33 25.73
N VAL A 79 -15.16 -14.43 26.47
CA VAL A 79 -13.87 -15.03 26.85
C VAL A 79 -13.09 -15.36 25.59
N HIS A 80 -13.62 -16.18 24.68
CA HIS A 80 -12.92 -16.53 23.42
C HIS A 80 -12.48 -15.31 22.60
N ARG A 81 -13.25 -14.21 22.58
CA ARG A 81 -12.84 -12.96 21.90
C ARG A 81 -11.63 -12.30 22.57
N LEU A 82 -11.62 -12.21 23.89
CA LEU A 82 -10.51 -11.64 24.66
C LEU A 82 -9.26 -12.51 24.50
N ASP A 83 -9.44 -13.81 24.66
CA ASP A 83 -8.42 -14.83 24.58
C ASP A 83 -7.73 -14.85 23.21
N LEU A 84 -8.50 -14.87 22.11
CA LEU A 84 -7.99 -14.75 20.74
C LEU A 84 -7.19 -13.46 20.54
N THR A 85 -7.70 -12.34 21.08
CA THR A 85 -7.03 -11.04 20.97
C THR A 85 -5.67 -11.07 21.69
N SER A 86 -5.65 -11.57 22.92
CA SER A 86 -4.44 -11.67 23.74
C SER A 86 -3.39 -12.60 23.13
N ARG A 87 -3.80 -13.73 22.56
CA ARG A 87 -2.87 -14.66 21.89
C ARG A 87 -2.25 -14.03 20.64
N LEU A 88 -3.06 -13.40 19.78
CA LEU A 88 -2.55 -12.70 18.59
C LEU A 88 -1.64 -11.53 18.96
N ASP A 89 -1.98 -10.75 19.98
CA ASP A 89 -1.14 -9.65 20.45
C ASP A 89 0.19 -10.15 21.04
N ARG A 90 0.16 -11.28 21.77
CA ARG A 90 1.38 -11.90 22.28
C ARG A 90 2.28 -12.41 21.17
N ILE A 91 1.73 -13.11 20.17
CA ILE A 91 2.51 -13.57 18.99
C ILE A 91 3.14 -12.38 18.28
N LYS A 92 2.37 -11.31 18.03
CA LYS A 92 2.89 -10.07 17.46
C LYS A 92 4.06 -9.54 18.30
N THR A 93 3.89 -9.43 19.62
CA THR A 93 4.93 -8.94 20.53
C THR A 93 6.22 -9.75 20.43
N LEU A 94 6.13 -11.09 20.44
CA LEU A 94 7.29 -11.98 20.30
C LEU A 94 8.06 -11.76 18.98
N LEU A 95 7.35 -11.54 17.86
CA LEU A 95 7.99 -11.23 16.58
C LEU A 95 8.78 -9.92 16.62
N TYR A 96 8.20 -8.86 17.18
CA TYR A 96 8.87 -7.55 17.26
C TYR A 96 9.99 -7.54 18.31
N GLU A 97 9.88 -8.30 19.40
CA GLU A 97 10.96 -8.51 20.36
C GLU A 97 12.16 -9.20 19.71
N GLU A 98 11.93 -10.28 18.95
CA GLU A 98 12.99 -10.98 18.20
C GLU A 98 13.69 -10.03 17.20
N ARG A 99 12.92 -9.25 16.44
CA ARG A 99 13.49 -8.26 15.51
C ARG A 99 14.26 -7.16 16.22
N SER A 100 13.74 -6.66 17.34
CA SER A 100 14.42 -5.62 18.12
C SER A 100 15.77 -6.11 18.63
N ALA A 101 15.83 -7.32 19.17
CA ALA A 101 17.07 -7.94 19.63
C ALA A 101 18.09 -8.10 18.50
N SER A 102 17.63 -8.58 17.33
CA SER A 102 18.44 -8.70 16.12
C SER A 102 18.99 -7.35 15.64
N THR A 103 18.14 -6.33 15.53
CA THR A 103 18.53 -4.99 15.09
C THR A 103 19.52 -4.34 16.07
N GLN A 104 19.32 -4.51 17.38
CA GLN A 104 20.25 -4.02 18.41
C GLN A 104 21.62 -4.70 18.27
N ALA A 105 21.65 -6.02 18.11
CA ALA A 105 22.90 -6.75 17.91
C ALA A 105 23.66 -6.28 16.66
N ALA A 106 22.94 -6.07 15.54
CA ALA A 106 23.53 -5.54 14.31
C ALA A 106 24.07 -4.09 14.50
N SER A 107 23.34 -3.26 15.22
CA SER A 107 23.72 -1.86 15.47
C SER A 107 24.96 -1.75 16.37
N THR A 108 25.03 -2.56 17.42
CA THR A 108 26.17 -2.55 18.37
C THR A 108 27.46 -3.06 17.72
N THR A 109 27.37 -4.08 16.87
CA THR A 109 28.55 -4.70 16.25
C THR A 109 28.94 -4.05 14.92
N GLY A 110 28.06 -3.23 14.33
CA GLY A 110 28.20 -2.68 12.99
C GLY A 110 28.16 -3.75 11.89
N LYS A 111 27.76 -4.99 12.19
CA LYS A 111 27.73 -6.13 11.27
C LYS A 111 26.46 -6.97 11.48
N ILE A 112 25.93 -7.51 10.38
CA ILE A 112 24.78 -8.42 10.42
C ILE A 112 25.25 -9.80 10.90
N ASN A 113 24.50 -10.43 11.81
CA ASN A 113 24.76 -11.79 12.26
C ASN A 113 24.06 -12.79 11.33
N LEU A 114 24.77 -13.28 10.32
CA LEU A 114 24.23 -14.26 9.36
C LEU A 114 23.88 -15.62 9.99
N ASN A 115 24.33 -15.90 11.22
CA ASN A 115 23.95 -17.10 11.97
C ASN A 115 22.71 -16.88 12.85
N TRP A 116 22.11 -15.69 12.83
CA TRP A 116 20.86 -15.44 13.53
C TRP A 116 19.75 -16.33 12.97
N SER A 117 19.10 -17.09 13.83
CA SER A 117 17.94 -17.89 13.47
C SER A 117 16.67 -17.15 13.88
N PRO A 118 15.79 -16.73 12.95
CA PRO A 118 14.54 -16.06 13.26
C PRO A 118 13.48 -17.07 13.73
N THR A 119 13.73 -17.68 14.89
CA THR A 119 12.94 -18.76 15.47
C THR A 119 11.47 -18.39 15.69
N MET A 120 11.17 -17.18 16.19
CA MET A 120 9.80 -16.74 16.42
C MET A 120 9.08 -16.54 15.09
N ALA A 121 9.71 -15.89 14.12
CA ALA A 121 9.13 -15.69 12.79
C ALA A 121 8.87 -17.03 12.06
N VAL A 122 9.84 -17.95 12.09
CA VAL A 122 9.72 -19.27 11.46
C VAL A 122 8.64 -20.11 12.14
N SER A 123 8.62 -20.14 13.47
CA SER A 123 7.61 -20.87 14.23
C SER A 123 6.21 -20.31 13.98
N THR A 124 6.07 -18.98 13.97
CA THR A 124 4.80 -18.30 13.68
C THR A 124 4.29 -18.64 12.29
N PHE A 125 5.14 -18.53 11.27
CA PHE A 125 4.76 -18.89 9.90
C PHE A 125 4.32 -20.35 9.82
N LYS A 126 5.13 -21.29 10.32
CA LYS A 126 4.81 -22.72 10.24
C LYS A 126 3.50 -23.05 10.94
N ALA A 127 3.28 -22.52 12.14
CA ALA A 127 2.08 -22.80 12.91
C ALA A 127 0.82 -22.23 12.23
N PHE A 128 0.87 -21.01 11.68
CA PHE A 128 -0.27 -20.41 10.98
C PHE A 128 -0.55 -20.99 9.59
N ALA A 129 0.46 -21.58 8.95
CA ALA A 129 0.33 -22.25 7.66
C ALA A 129 -0.29 -23.65 7.80
N THR A 130 -0.18 -24.26 8.99
CA THR A 130 -0.92 -25.49 9.30
C THR A 130 -2.42 -25.20 9.29
N ASP A 131 -3.20 -26.10 8.67
CA ASP A 131 -4.66 -26.03 8.56
C ASP A 131 -5.24 -24.75 7.94
N ASP A 132 -4.43 -24.00 7.18
CA ASP A 132 -4.81 -22.74 6.52
C ASP A 132 -5.42 -21.70 7.48
N LEU A 133 -5.03 -21.73 8.77
CA LEU A 133 -5.62 -20.89 9.82
C LEU A 133 -5.55 -19.39 9.47
N ILE A 134 -4.42 -18.93 8.95
CA ILE A 134 -4.25 -17.53 8.54
C ILE A 134 -5.23 -17.14 7.43
N THR A 135 -5.47 -18.01 6.45
CA THR A 135 -6.44 -17.79 5.38
C THR A 135 -7.84 -17.69 5.96
N GLY A 136 -8.17 -18.59 6.90
CA GLY A 136 -9.44 -18.57 7.63
C GLY A 136 -9.66 -17.26 8.40
N LEU A 137 -8.67 -16.81 9.17
CA LEU A 137 -8.74 -15.55 9.93
C LEU A 137 -8.92 -14.34 9.01
N LEU A 138 -8.15 -14.26 7.93
CA LEU A 138 -8.23 -13.15 6.98
C LEU A 138 -9.59 -13.06 6.28
N GLN A 139 -10.18 -14.20 5.90
CA GLN A 139 -11.50 -14.24 5.27
C GLN A 139 -12.65 -13.84 6.21
N ASN A 140 -12.38 -13.83 7.52
CA ASN A 140 -13.35 -13.60 8.57
C ASN A 140 -12.96 -12.41 9.46
N LEU A 141 -12.20 -11.43 8.95
CA LEU A 141 -11.79 -10.26 9.73
C LEU A 141 -12.97 -9.54 10.38
N SER A 142 -14.13 -9.48 9.73
CA SER A 142 -15.33 -8.79 10.23
C SER A 142 -15.92 -9.36 11.51
N MET A 143 -15.71 -10.65 11.82
CA MET A 143 -16.14 -11.24 13.10
C MET A 143 -15.12 -11.07 14.22
N LEU A 144 -13.88 -10.70 13.89
CA LEU A 144 -12.82 -10.58 14.88
C LEU A 144 -12.91 -9.25 15.65
N PRO A 145 -12.56 -9.24 16.95
CA PRO A 145 -12.39 -8.01 17.70
C PRO A 145 -11.45 -7.03 17.02
N PHE A 146 -11.64 -5.73 17.24
CA PHE A 146 -10.85 -4.67 16.62
C PHE A 146 -9.33 -4.85 16.82
N GLU A 147 -8.90 -5.11 18.06
CA GLU A 147 -7.48 -5.31 18.35
C GLU A 147 -6.94 -6.64 17.77
N ALA A 148 -7.76 -7.69 17.68
CA ALA A 148 -7.39 -8.92 17.01
C ALA A 148 -7.13 -8.70 15.51
N ARG A 149 -7.99 -7.93 14.82
CA ARG A 149 -7.81 -7.55 13.41
C ARG A 149 -6.49 -6.83 13.16
N LYS A 150 -6.15 -5.88 14.04
CA LYS A 150 -4.86 -5.18 13.99
C LYS A 150 -3.69 -6.13 14.20
N SER A 151 -3.76 -7.01 15.18
CA SER A 151 -2.67 -7.94 15.50
C SER A 151 -2.43 -8.96 14.38
N ILE A 152 -3.47 -9.58 13.81
CA ILE A 152 -3.28 -10.50 12.68
C ILE A 152 -2.76 -9.79 11.43
N SER A 153 -3.22 -8.57 11.16
CA SER A 153 -2.70 -7.75 10.06
C SER A 153 -1.22 -7.39 10.26
N ALA A 154 -0.82 -7.03 11.48
CA ALA A 154 0.57 -6.76 11.83
C ALA A 154 1.46 -8.00 11.68
N ILE A 155 1.00 -9.18 12.11
CA ILE A 155 1.71 -10.45 11.93
C ILE A 155 1.89 -10.75 10.43
N PHE A 156 0.81 -10.66 9.63
CA PHE A 156 0.86 -10.91 8.19
C PHE A 156 1.85 -9.96 7.48
N ASN A 157 1.76 -8.67 7.78
CA ASN A 157 2.67 -7.65 7.24
C ASN A 157 4.12 -7.91 7.67
N TYR A 158 4.35 -8.22 8.95
CA TYR A 158 5.68 -8.51 9.48
C TYR A 158 6.33 -9.67 8.72
N LEU A 159 5.61 -10.78 8.55
CA LEU A 159 6.15 -11.95 7.85
C LEU A 159 6.48 -11.64 6.38
N LEU A 160 5.72 -10.77 5.71
CA LEU A 160 6.06 -10.34 4.34
C LEU A 160 7.23 -9.35 4.28
N VAL A 161 7.43 -8.49 5.28
CA VAL A 161 8.35 -7.35 5.15
C VAL A 161 9.66 -7.54 5.93
N CYS A 162 9.69 -8.41 6.94
CA CYS A 162 10.87 -8.61 7.79
C CYS A 162 12.14 -8.97 7.01
N GLY A 163 12.01 -9.65 5.87
CA GLY A 163 13.12 -10.01 4.99
C GLY A 163 13.51 -8.97 3.93
N LEU A 164 12.78 -7.85 3.84
CA LEU A 164 12.93 -6.83 2.79
C LEU A 164 13.46 -5.49 3.33
N GLU A 165 13.20 -5.20 4.60
CA GLU A 165 13.50 -3.89 5.21
C GLU A 165 14.30 -4.02 6.50
N GLY A 166 15.10 -2.99 6.79
CA GLY A 166 15.90 -2.91 8.01
C GLY A 166 17.32 -3.45 7.85
N LEU A 167 18.17 -3.10 8.80
CA LEU A 167 19.60 -3.48 8.81
C LEU A 167 19.77 -5.01 8.87
N ASP A 168 18.83 -5.70 9.48
CA ASP A 168 18.82 -7.15 9.70
C ASP A 168 17.98 -7.93 8.68
N ALA A 169 17.47 -7.28 7.63
CA ALA A 169 16.57 -7.90 6.64
C ALA A 169 17.10 -9.25 6.12
N ARG A 170 18.39 -9.34 5.82
CA ARG A 170 19.03 -10.58 5.33
C ARG A 170 18.87 -11.77 6.28
N GLN A 171 18.78 -11.55 7.59
CA GLN A 171 18.58 -12.62 8.58
C GLN A 171 17.15 -13.21 8.52
N PHE A 172 16.18 -12.42 8.07
CA PHE A 172 14.77 -12.79 7.96
C PHE A 172 14.32 -13.09 6.52
N ALA A 173 15.23 -12.95 5.54
CA ALA A 173 14.92 -13.12 4.12
C ALA A 173 14.31 -14.50 3.79
N SER A 174 14.81 -15.56 4.44
CA SER A 174 14.34 -16.93 4.21
C SER A 174 12.88 -17.13 4.63
N VAL A 175 12.51 -16.71 5.84
CA VAL A 175 11.12 -16.82 6.34
C VAL A 175 10.18 -15.91 5.55
N SER A 176 10.62 -14.71 5.19
CA SER A 176 9.83 -13.77 4.39
C SER A 176 9.53 -14.31 2.99
N THR A 177 10.54 -14.86 2.31
CA THR A 177 10.39 -15.48 0.99
C THR A 177 9.48 -16.72 1.06
N ALA A 178 9.62 -17.54 2.12
CA ALA A 178 8.79 -18.72 2.32
C ALA A 178 7.32 -18.33 2.55
N PHE A 179 7.06 -17.31 3.38
CA PHE A 179 5.71 -16.82 3.62
C PHE A 179 5.09 -16.20 2.36
N ALA A 180 5.85 -15.41 1.60
CA ALA A 180 5.39 -14.87 0.32
C ALA A 180 5.05 -15.99 -0.69
N SER A 181 5.80 -17.09 -0.69
CA SER A 181 5.50 -18.26 -1.51
C SER A 181 4.21 -18.95 -1.08
N TYR A 182 3.96 -19.08 0.23
CA TYR A 182 2.68 -19.57 0.76
C TYR A 182 1.51 -18.66 0.35
N VAL A 183 1.66 -17.33 0.48
CA VAL A 183 0.64 -16.37 0.07
C VAL A 183 0.36 -16.45 -1.42
N HIS A 184 1.40 -16.63 -2.25
CA HIS A 184 1.24 -16.81 -3.69
C HIS A 184 0.48 -18.11 -4.04
N SER A 185 0.83 -19.24 -3.40
CA SER A 185 0.12 -20.52 -3.59
C SER A 185 -1.36 -20.43 -3.19
N ASN A 186 -1.68 -19.56 -2.24
CA ASN A 186 -3.04 -19.33 -1.74
C ASN A 186 -3.65 -18.00 -2.23
N ALA A 187 -3.10 -17.40 -3.31
CA ALA A 187 -3.46 -16.04 -3.72
C ALA A 187 -4.95 -15.89 -4.07
N THR A 188 -5.57 -16.93 -4.61
CA THR A 188 -7.01 -16.96 -4.88
C THR A 188 -7.85 -16.75 -3.61
N LEU A 189 -7.41 -17.28 -2.47
CA LEU A 189 -8.13 -17.19 -1.21
C LEU A 189 -7.75 -15.94 -0.41
N ILE A 190 -6.46 -15.57 -0.43
CA ILE A 190 -5.92 -14.45 0.34
C ILE A 190 -6.05 -13.15 -0.46
N ILE A 191 -5.32 -13.01 -1.57
CA ILE A 191 -5.24 -11.75 -2.33
C ILE A 191 -6.61 -11.33 -2.87
N LYS A 192 -7.40 -12.25 -3.43
CA LYS A 192 -8.76 -11.88 -3.90
C LYS A 192 -9.64 -11.39 -2.76
N HIS A 193 -9.50 -11.95 -1.56
CA HIS A 193 -10.25 -11.47 -0.39
C HIS A 193 -9.79 -10.06 0.02
N LEU A 194 -8.48 -9.81 0.09
CA LEU A 194 -7.93 -8.48 0.41
C LEU A 194 -8.42 -7.42 -0.58
N VAL A 195 -8.45 -7.72 -1.88
CA VAL A 195 -9.00 -6.81 -2.90
C VAL A 195 -10.51 -6.59 -2.71
N LYS A 196 -11.29 -7.67 -2.49
CA LYS A 196 -12.75 -7.58 -2.32
C LYS A 196 -13.15 -6.79 -1.07
N ALA A 197 -12.32 -6.78 -0.02
CA ALA A 197 -12.59 -6.00 1.20
C ALA A 197 -12.64 -4.48 0.97
N HIS A 198 -12.17 -3.98 -0.17
CA HIS A 198 -12.29 -2.57 -0.57
C HIS A 198 -13.67 -2.24 -1.17
N TYR A 199 -14.45 -3.26 -1.51
CA TYR A 199 -15.85 -3.11 -1.92
C TYR A 199 -16.75 -2.90 -0.70
N CYS A 200 -16.59 -1.75 -0.04
CA CYS A 200 -17.53 -1.32 0.99
C CYS A 200 -18.66 -0.54 0.32
N LYS A 201 -19.83 -1.18 0.11
CA LYS A 201 -21.05 -0.39 -0.12
C LYS A 201 -21.33 0.35 1.18
N SER A 202 -21.44 1.67 1.10
CA SER A 202 -21.97 2.48 2.20
C SER A 202 -23.38 1.99 2.51
N THR A 203 -23.50 1.01 3.41
CA THR A 203 -24.77 0.64 3.98
C THR A 203 -25.14 1.74 4.95
N SER A 204 -26.35 2.26 4.82
CA SER A 204 -26.94 3.35 5.60
C SER A 204 -27.02 3.11 7.11
N LYS A 205 -26.47 2.01 7.63
CA LYS A 205 -26.25 1.76 9.05
C LYS A 205 -24.75 1.87 9.31
N GLY A 206 -24.35 3.00 9.89
CA GLY A 206 -22.97 3.36 10.16
C GLY A 206 -22.18 2.24 10.83
N GLY A 207 -21.03 1.92 10.24
CA GLY A 207 -20.08 0.96 10.80
C GLY A 207 -18.67 1.36 10.40
N ASP A 208 -17.96 1.99 11.33
CA ASP A 208 -16.51 2.20 11.30
C ASP A 208 -15.74 0.89 11.00
N GLY A 209 -16.35 -0.24 11.37
CA GLY A 209 -15.88 -1.61 11.14
C GLY A 209 -15.74 -2.06 9.67
N CYS A 210 -16.16 -1.27 8.69
CA CYS A 210 -15.86 -1.55 7.27
C CYS A 210 -14.58 -0.84 6.82
N VAL A 211 -14.37 0.40 7.31
CA VAL A 211 -13.24 1.24 6.93
C VAL A 211 -11.95 0.66 7.50
N ASP A 212 -11.93 0.30 8.78
CA ASP A 212 -10.75 -0.30 9.41
C ASP A 212 -10.31 -1.60 8.70
N ILE A 213 -11.24 -2.48 8.34
CA ILE A 213 -10.95 -3.71 7.58
C ILE A 213 -10.38 -3.35 6.21
N THR A 214 -10.99 -2.39 5.50
CA THR A 214 -10.48 -1.95 4.20
C THR A 214 -9.03 -1.46 4.32
N LEU A 215 -8.71 -0.62 5.32
CA LEU A 215 -7.36 -0.10 5.52
C LEU A 215 -6.35 -1.20 5.90
N LEU A 216 -6.74 -2.16 6.76
CA LEU A 216 -5.90 -3.31 7.10
C LEU A 216 -5.65 -4.20 5.87
N CYS A 217 -6.68 -4.46 5.06
CA CYS A 217 -6.56 -5.23 3.82
C CYS A 217 -5.70 -4.52 2.78
N GLY A 218 -5.82 -3.20 2.64
CA GLY A 218 -4.95 -2.39 1.78
C GLY A 218 -3.49 -2.48 2.21
N SER A 219 -3.22 -2.37 3.52
CA SER A 219 -1.87 -2.56 4.07
C SER A 219 -1.30 -3.94 3.75
N MET A 220 -2.05 -5.01 4.00
CA MET A 220 -1.63 -6.40 3.69
C MET A 220 -1.41 -6.64 2.20
N LEU A 221 -2.27 -6.06 1.35
CA LEU A 221 -2.13 -6.15 -0.09
C LEU A 221 -0.85 -5.45 -0.57
N ARG A 222 -0.56 -4.25 -0.06
CA ARG A 222 0.67 -3.52 -0.40
C ARG A 222 1.93 -4.21 0.10
N SER A 223 1.90 -4.84 1.28
CA SER A 223 3.00 -5.71 1.74
C SER A 223 3.21 -6.91 0.82
N SER A 224 2.12 -7.49 0.31
CA SER A 224 2.17 -8.63 -0.62
C SER A 224 2.75 -8.22 -1.98
N LEU A 225 2.41 -7.02 -2.47
CA LEU A 225 2.91 -6.46 -3.73
C LEU A 225 4.41 -6.17 -3.74
N ARG A 226 5.09 -6.23 -2.59
CA ARG A 226 6.57 -6.14 -2.51
C ARG A 226 7.26 -7.43 -2.94
N HIS A 227 6.53 -8.51 -3.18
CA HIS A 227 7.08 -9.78 -3.62
C HIS A 227 6.78 -9.99 -5.10
N ALA A 228 7.84 -10.15 -5.90
CA ALA A 228 7.74 -10.21 -7.36
C ALA A 228 6.80 -11.31 -7.87
N ASN A 229 6.77 -12.49 -7.23
CA ASN A 229 5.87 -13.59 -7.60
C ASN A 229 4.39 -13.20 -7.45
N ILE A 230 4.01 -12.59 -6.33
CA ILE A 230 2.64 -12.13 -6.07
C ILE A 230 2.32 -10.96 -7.01
N TYR A 231 3.25 -10.02 -7.18
CA TYR A 231 3.03 -8.87 -8.04
C TYR A 231 2.82 -9.27 -9.51
N THR A 232 3.64 -10.18 -10.04
CA THR A 232 3.45 -10.75 -11.37
C THR A 232 2.12 -11.50 -11.48
N TRP A 233 1.72 -12.26 -10.46
CA TRP A 233 0.44 -12.96 -10.45
C TRP A 233 -0.76 -12.01 -10.49
N ILE A 234 -0.73 -10.91 -9.73
CA ILE A 234 -1.81 -9.90 -9.73
C ILE A 234 -1.91 -9.16 -11.06
N THR A 235 -0.78 -8.87 -11.71
CA THR A 235 -0.67 -8.06 -12.94
C THR A 235 -0.67 -8.87 -14.24
N ASN A 236 -0.86 -10.19 -14.14
CA ASN A 236 -1.06 -11.02 -15.32
C ASN A 236 -2.44 -10.77 -15.95
N ASP A 237 -2.61 -11.18 -17.20
CA ASP A 237 -3.82 -10.90 -17.98
C ASP A 237 -5.07 -11.59 -17.41
N GLU A 238 -4.91 -12.75 -16.77
CA GLU A 238 -6.02 -13.54 -16.21
C GLU A 238 -6.61 -12.90 -14.94
N ASN A 239 -5.78 -12.21 -14.15
CA ASN A 239 -6.17 -11.68 -12.85
C ASN A 239 -6.36 -10.17 -12.82
N CYS A 240 -5.69 -9.41 -13.70
CA CYS A 240 -5.66 -7.94 -13.58
C CYS A 240 -7.05 -7.29 -13.64
N GLU A 241 -7.98 -7.86 -14.42
CA GLU A 241 -9.35 -7.36 -14.51
C GLU A 241 -10.08 -7.43 -13.17
N GLN A 242 -9.89 -8.51 -12.41
CA GLN A 242 -10.56 -8.70 -11.13
C GLN A 242 -9.79 -8.06 -9.96
N LEU A 243 -8.47 -7.85 -10.10
CA LEU A 243 -7.61 -7.46 -8.99
C LEU A 243 -7.07 -6.03 -9.06
N VAL A 244 -6.93 -5.47 -10.26
CA VAL A 244 -6.37 -4.12 -10.47
C VAL A 244 -7.47 -3.13 -10.85
N TYR A 245 -8.33 -3.50 -11.81
CA TYR A 245 -9.31 -2.56 -12.35
C TYR A 245 -10.34 -2.06 -11.33
N PRO A 246 -10.80 -2.84 -10.33
CA PRO A 246 -11.72 -2.33 -9.31
C PRO A 246 -11.16 -1.14 -8.51
N PHE A 247 -9.83 -1.07 -8.34
CA PHE A 247 -9.21 0.09 -7.71
C PHE A 247 -9.47 1.35 -8.51
N LEU A 248 -9.17 1.31 -9.80
CA LEU A 248 -9.33 2.44 -10.72
C LEU A 248 -10.79 2.74 -11.09
N ASP A 249 -11.66 1.72 -11.08
CA ASP A 249 -13.05 1.84 -11.49
C ASP A 249 -13.98 2.30 -10.37
N GLY A 250 -13.67 1.94 -9.12
CA GLY A 250 -14.56 2.18 -7.99
C GLY A 250 -13.85 2.64 -6.71
N TYR A 251 -12.77 1.98 -6.29
CA TYR A 251 -12.23 2.22 -4.95
C TYR A 251 -11.58 3.60 -4.80
N VAL A 252 -10.89 4.11 -5.84
CA VAL A 252 -10.36 5.49 -5.86
C VAL A 252 -11.44 6.57 -6.01
N HIS A 253 -12.71 6.16 -6.16
CA HIS A 253 -13.87 7.04 -6.22
C HIS A 253 -14.77 6.88 -4.98
N ASN A 254 -14.30 6.16 -3.94
CA ASN A 254 -15.03 6.01 -2.71
C ASN A 254 -15.21 7.38 -2.01
N PRO A 255 -16.42 7.72 -1.53
CA PRO A 255 -16.66 8.99 -0.84
C PRO A 255 -15.93 9.10 0.52
N ASN A 256 -15.55 7.98 1.14
CA ASN A 256 -14.72 7.99 2.33
C ASN A 256 -13.26 8.31 1.94
N PHE A 257 -12.74 9.39 2.50
CA PHE A 257 -11.41 9.91 2.18
C PHE A 257 -10.28 8.93 2.51
N ASP A 258 -10.35 8.24 3.65
CA ASP A 258 -9.31 7.31 4.08
C ASP A 258 -9.25 6.10 3.13
N VAL A 259 -10.42 5.56 2.78
CA VAL A 259 -10.53 4.45 1.80
C VAL A 259 -10.05 4.89 0.42
N CYS A 260 -10.46 6.07 -0.06
CA CYS A 260 -10.01 6.60 -1.34
C CYS A 260 -8.49 6.79 -1.38
N SER A 261 -7.91 7.35 -0.31
CA SER A 261 -6.47 7.61 -0.21
C SER A 261 -5.67 6.31 -0.14
N ASP A 262 -6.14 5.32 0.62
CA ASP A 262 -5.54 4.00 0.70
C ASP A 262 -5.60 3.25 -0.65
N ALA A 263 -6.72 3.34 -1.36
CA ALA A 263 -6.88 2.80 -2.70
C ALA A 263 -5.92 3.47 -3.70
N LEU A 264 -5.76 4.80 -3.64
CA LEU A 264 -4.82 5.53 -4.50
C LEU A 264 -3.36 5.14 -4.23
N GLU A 265 -2.99 4.92 -2.97
CA GLU A 265 -1.66 4.41 -2.63
C GLU A 265 -1.45 2.98 -3.15
N THR A 266 -2.48 2.14 -3.09
CA THR A 266 -2.43 0.80 -3.68
C THR A 266 -2.27 0.85 -5.20
N VAL A 267 -2.98 1.76 -5.89
CA VAL A 267 -2.80 2.01 -7.34
C VAL A 267 -1.38 2.48 -7.63
N ARG A 268 -0.82 3.39 -6.81
CA ARG A 268 0.55 3.86 -6.97
C ARG A 268 1.55 2.70 -6.93
N VAL A 269 1.41 1.79 -5.97
CA VAL A 269 2.26 0.58 -5.87
C VAL A 269 2.04 -0.35 -7.07
N LEU A 270 0.79 -0.62 -7.44
CA LEU A 270 0.42 -1.49 -8.58
C LEU A 270 0.94 -1.01 -9.93
N LEU A 271 1.08 0.30 -10.13
CA LEU A 271 1.51 0.86 -11.43
C LEU A 271 2.99 1.26 -11.47
N THR A 272 3.68 1.28 -10.32
CA THR A 272 5.10 1.66 -10.28
C THR A 272 6.02 0.53 -9.84
N GLY A 273 5.48 -0.52 -9.20
CA GLY A 273 6.26 -1.55 -8.51
C GLY A 273 7.05 -1.02 -7.30
N SER A 274 6.97 0.29 -7.02
CA SER A 274 7.80 0.97 -6.04
C SER A 274 7.03 1.22 -4.75
N VAL A 275 7.58 0.79 -3.63
CA VAL A 275 7.15 1.24 -2.31
C VAL A 275 8.16 2.27 -1.82
N THR A 276 7.68 3.43 -1.40
CA THR A 276 8.52 4.55 -0.96
C THR A 276 9.22 4.19 0.35
N THR A 277 10.48 3.75 0.27
CA THR A 277 11.39 3.69 1.43
C THR A 277 12.63 4.54 1.14
N PRO A 278 12.63 5.83 1.53
CA PRO A 278 13.74 6.76 1.29
C PRO A 278 15.03 6.45 2.07
N THR A 279 15.05 5.41 2.90
CA THR A 279 16.06 5.22 3.96
C THR A 279 16.97 4.01 3.77
N THR A 280 16.84 3.26 2.68
CA THR A 280 17.69 2.08 2.44
C THR A 280 18.95 2.50 1.67
N PRO A 281 20.16 2.20 2.17
CA PRO A 281 21.39 2.42 1.41
C PRO A 281 21.30 1.74 0.04
N GLU A 282 21.73 2.43 -1.01
CA GLU A 282 21.79 1.88 -2.37
C GLU A 282 22.84 0.77 -2.42
N THR A 283 22.40 -0.47 -2.22
CA THR A 283 23.21 -1.67 -2.42
C THR A 283 22.88 -2.30 -3.78
N SER A 284 23.81 -3.09 -4.32
CA SER A 284 23.59 -3.84 -5.58
C SER A 284 22.34 -4.71 -5.54
N GLU A 285 22.02 -5.29 -4.38
CA GLU A 285 20.82 -6.14 -4.19
C GLU A 285 19.53 -5.30 -4.20
N THR A 286 19.55 -4.11 -3.57
CA THR A 286 18.41 -3.16 -3.60
C THR A 286 18.12 -2.72 -5.04
N GLU A 287 19.17 -2.49 -5.82
CA GLU A 287 19.06 -2.06 -7.22
C GLU A 287 18.49 -3.16 -8.12
N GLU A 288 18.94 -4.40 -7.96
CA GLU A 288 18.42 -5.55 -8.69
C GLU A 288 16.93 -5.79 -8.37
N TYR A 289 16.56 -5.75 -7.08
CA TYR A 289 15.16 -5.84 -6.67
C TYR A 289 14.32 -4.73 -7.31
N ARG A 290 14.76 -3.47 -7.24
CA ARG A 290 14.05 -2.34 -7.84
C ARG A 290 13.87 -2.53 -9.35
N ASN A 291 14.95 -2.87 -10.06
CA ASN A 291 14.92 -3.10 -11.50
C ASN A 291 13.96 -4.23 -11.89
N ARG A 292 13.90 -5.30 -11.09
CA ARG A 292 12.95 -6.39 -11.29
C ARG A 292 11.50 -5.93 -11.13
N MET A 293 11.18 -5.21 -10.06
CA MET A 293 9.82 -4.72 -9.81
C MET A 293 9.39 -3.70 -10.87
N ASP A 294 10.31 -2.85 -11.30
CA ASP A 294 10.10 -1.84 -12.32
C ASP A 294 9.86 -2.46 -13.71
N ALA A 295 10.56 -3.56 -14.02
CA ALA A 295 10.35 -4.33 -15.24
C ALA A 295 8.95 -4.96 -15.28
N ILE A 296 8.47 -5.54 -14.17
CA ILE A 296 7.12 -6.10 -14.06
C ILE A 296 6.06 -5.01 -14.28
N ALA A 297 6.23 -3.85 -13.63
CA ALA A 297 5.34 -2.71 -13.77
C ALA A 297 5.28 -2.18 -15.21
N SER A 298 6.46 -2.03 -15.85
CA SER A 298 6.57 -1.53 -17.22
C SER A 298 5.93 -2.48 -18.25
N ASP A 299 6.18 -3.78 -18.12
CA ASP A 299 5.57 -4.80 -18.96
C ASP A 299 4.04 -4.78 -18.83
N PHE A 300 3.53 -4.74 -17.60
CA PHE A 300 2.10 -4.65 -17.32
C PHE A 300 1.45 -3.41 -17.94
N LEU A 301 2.03 -2.24 -17.71
CA LEU A 301 1.53 -0.99 -18.27
C LEU A 301 1.58 -0.97 -19.80
N SER A 302 2.60 -1.58 -20.41
CA SER A 302 2.72 -1.68 -21.86
C SER A 302 1.63 -2.58 -22.44
N ARG A 303 1.39 -3.76 -21.83
CA ARG A 303 0.34 -4.70 -22.26
C ARG A 303 -1.07 -4.16 -22.09
N LYS A 304 -1.33 -3.44 -21.00
CA LYS A 304 -2.67 -2.95 -20.61
C LYS A 304 -2.81 -1.44 -20.72
N TYR A 305 -2.04 -0.83 -21.63
CA TYR A 305 -1.97 0.62 -21.80
C TYR A 305 -3.36 1.25 -21.99
N ASP A 306 -4.14 0.75 -22.96
CA ASP A 306 -5.46 1.31 -23.27
C ASP A 306 -6.46 1.14 -22.12
N ASP A 307 -6.43 0.00 -21.43
CA ASP A 307 -7.32 -0.29 -20.31
C ASP A 307 -7.02 0.55 -19.07
N ILE A 308 -5.74 0.76 -18.78
CA ILE A 308 -5.28 1.45 -17.57
C ILE A 308 -5.18 2.96 -17.82
N ILE A 309 -4.41 3.37 -18.81
CA ILE A 309 -4.11 4.78 -19.07
C ILE A 309 -5.29 5.44 -19.79
N GLY A 310 -5.72 4.86 -20.91
CA GLY A 310 -6.79 5.42 -21.74
C GLY A 310 -8.16 5.39 -21.07
N CYS A 311 -8.62 4.19 -20.70
CA CYS A 311 -10.00 3.97 -20.25
C CYS A 311 -10.24 4.35 -18.79
N ARG A 312 -9.20 4.36 -17.95
CA ARG A 312 -9.34 4.57 -16.50
C ARG A 312 -8.67 5.83 -16.03
N ILE A 313 -7.35 5.97 -16.18
CA ILE A 313 -6.66 7.19 -15.72
C ILE A 313 -7.23 8.41 -16.44
N ASN A 314 -7.20 8.45 -17.78
CA ASN A 314 -7.64 9.61 -18.54
C ASN A 314 -9.16 9.82 -18.47
N LYS A 315 -9.95 8.79 -18.79
CA LYS A 315 -11.42 8.91 -18.90
C LYS A 315 -12.17 8.91 -17.56
N LYS A 316 -11.60 8.35 -16.48
CA LYS A 316 -12.25 8.29 -15.15
C LYS A 316 -11.52 9.14 -14.13
N CYS A 317 -10.28 8.78 -13.77
CA CYS A 317 -9.55 9.39 -12.66
C CYS A 317 -9.20 10.86 -12.87
N LEU A 318 -8.95 11.27 -14.12
CA LEU A 318 -8.67 12.65 -14.51
C LEU A 318 -9.91 13.42 -14.96
N SER A 319 -11.06 12.76 -15.06
CA SER A 319 -12.30 13.41 -15.50
C SER A 319 -12.77 14.47 -14.50
N THR A 320 -13.61 15.39 -14.97
CA THR A 320 -14.26 16.41 -14.13
C THR A 320 -15.21 15.84 -13.07
N LYS A 321 -15.59 14.56 -13.19
CA LYS A 321 -16.44 13.85 -12.23
C LYS A 321 -15.65 13.24 -11.07
N ALA A 322 -14.34 13.03 -11.23
CA ALA A 322 -13.49 12.49 -10.19
C ALA A 322 -13.24 13.53 -9.08
N SER A 323 -13.03 13.05 -7.86
CA SER A 323 -12.74 13.91 -6.72
C SER A 323 -11.43 14.68 -6.93
N TYR A 324 -11.28 15.82 -6.24
CA TYR A 324 -10.05 16.61 -6.26
C TYR A 324 -8.81 15.76 -5.95
N ILE A 325 -8.87 14.91 -4.91
CA ILE A 325 -7.74 14.06 -4.51
C ILE A 325 -7.41 13.00 -5.55
N THR A 326 -8.43 12.36 -6.14
CA THR A 326 -8.26 11.36 -7.20
C THR A 326 -7.54 11.97 -8.40
N ARG A 327 -7.96 13.16 -8.84
CA ARG A 327 -7.36 13.87 -9.99
C ARG A 327 -5.90 14.25 -9.73
N ARG A 328 -5.62 14.83 -8.55
CA ARG A 328 -4.27 15.19 -8.09
C ARG A 328 -3.34 13.99 -8.07
N MET A 329 -3.70 12.95 -7.31
CA MET A 329 -2.85 11.77 -7.15
C MET A 329 -2.65 11.03 -8.48
N SER A 330 -3.66 11.00 -9.34
CA SER A 330 -3.54 10.39 -10.67
C SER A 330 -2.62 11.16 -11.61
N LEU A 331 -2.61 12.50 -11.57
CA LEU A 331 -1.66 13.31 -12.35
C LEU A 331 -0.22 13.12 -11.87
N GLN A 332 -0.01 13.12 -10.54
CA GLN A 332 1.32 12.88 -9.97
C GLN A 332 1.84 11.48 -10.30
N LEU A 333 0.96 10.47 -10.20
CA LEU A 333 1.28 9.10 -10.59
C LEU A 333 1.59 9.00 -12.09
N LEU A 334 0.77 9.62 -12.94
CA LEU A 334 1.00 9.64 -14.38
C LEU A 334 2.35 10.29 -14.72
N SER A 335 2.67 11.45 -14.14
CA SER A 335 3.98 12.10 -14.32
C SER A 335 5.13 11.17 -13.89
N THR A 336 4.98 10.50 -12.75
CA THR A 336 5.97 9.52 -12.24
C THR A 336 6.16 8.34 -13.20
N ILE A 337 5.06 7.79 -13.72
CA ILE A 337 5.08 6.68 -14.69
C ILE A 337 5.82 7.10 -15.95
N LEU A 338 5.50 8.28 -16.50
CA LEU A 338 6.04 8.76 -17.77
C LEU A 338 7.52 9.15 -17.70
N LEU A 339 8.00 9.62 -16.54
CA LEU A 339 9.41 10.01 -16.36
C LEU A 339 10.33 8.82 -16.05
N LYS A 340 9.77 7.64 -15.75
CA LYS A 340 10.56 6.47 -15.38
C LYS A 340 11.19 5.84 -16.61
N ARG A 341 12.52 5.63 -16.58
CA ARG A 341 13.29 5.10 -17.73
C ARG A 341 12.78 3.74 -18.23
N THR A 342 12.38 2.84 -17.33
CA THR A 342 11.85 1.52 -17.70
C THR A 342 10.52 1.62 -18.46
N ASN A 343 9.78 2.71 -18.32
CA ASN A 343 8.48 2.95 -18.93
C ASN A 343 8.57 3.71 -20.26
N TYR A 344 9.73 3.72 -20.94
CA TYR A 344 9.92 4.43 -22.21
C TYR A 344 8.81 4.15 -23.23
N ASN A 345 8.40 2.89 -23.41
CA ASN A 345 7.33 2.52 -24.34
C ASN A 345 5.99 3.15 -23.97
N VAL A 346 5.62 3.08 -22.69
CA VAL A 346 4.39 3.70 -22.15
C VAL A 346 4.43 5.21 -22.32
N MET A 347 5.58 5.83 -22.04
CA MET A 347 5.80 7.26 -22.24
C MET A 347 5.60 7.65 -23.70
N MET A 348 6.21 6.92 -24.64
CA MET A 348 6.08 7.18 -26.06
C MET A 348 4.63 7.02 -26.55
N LEU A 349 3.91 5.98 -26.12
CA LEU A 349 2.49 5.82 -26.43
C LEU A 349 1.64 7.00 -25.89
N TYR A 350 2.02 7.54 -24.73
CA TYR A 350 1.29 8.65 -24.13
C TYR A 350 1.49 9.96 -24.88
N ILE A 351 2.74 10.35 -25.13
CA ILE A 351 3.10 11.66 -25.67
C ILE A 351 2.90 11.79 -27.19
N THR A 352 2.58 10.69 -27.85
CA THR A 352 2.26 10.65 -29.29
C THR A 352 0.75 10.73 -29.56
N SER A 353 -0.10 10.63 -28.53
CA SER A 353 -1.56 10.70 -28.67
C SER A 353 -2.09 12.13 -28.57
N ALA A 354 -2.83 12.55 -29.61
CA ALA A 354 -3.54 13.83 -29.63
C ALA A 354 -4.60 13.92 -28.52
N ASP A 355 -5.37 12.85 -28.28
CA ASP A 355 -6.40 12.80 -27.24
C ASP A 355 -5.81 12.99 -25.83
N ASN A 356 -4.65 12.39 -25.59
CA ASN A 356 -3.94 12.55 -24.32
C ASN A 356 -3.46 13.99 -24.15
N LEU A 357 -2.91 14.61 -25.22
CA LEU A 357 -2.54 16.02 -25.18
C LEU A 357 -3.75 16.91 -24.86
N VAL A 358 -4.89 16.71 -25.54
CA VAL A 358 -6.12 17.48 -25.29
C VAL A 358 -6.57 17.32 -23.84
N THR A 359 -6.53 16.11 -23.29
CA THR A 359 -6.85 15.84 -21.88
C THR A 359 -5.98 16.68 -20.95
N ILE A 360 -4.66 16.70 -21.17
CA ILE A 360 -3.72 17.48 -20.34
C ILE A 360 -3.91 19.00 -20.55
N LEU A 361 -4.18 19.47 -21.77
CA LEU A 361 -4.46 20.88 -22.04
C LEU A 361 -5.74 21.36 -21.34
N CYS A 362 -6.76 20.51 -21.24
CA CYS A 362 -7.96 20.79 -20.45
C CYS A 362 -7.63 20.91 -18.95
N LEU A 363 -6.82 19.98 -18.41
CA LEU A 363 -6.42 19.97 -17.00
C LEU A 363 -5.47 21.12 -16.63
N LEU A 364 -4.66 21.60 -17.57
CA LEU A 364 -3.85 22.81 -17.39
C LEU A 364 -4.71 24.02 -17.04
N ARG A 365 -5.94 24.09 -17.55
CA ARG A 365 -6.89 25.19 -17.30
C ARG A 365 -7.77 24.96 -16.07
N ASP A 366 -7.50 23.92 -15.28
CA ASP A 366 -8.25 23.65 -14.07
C ASP A 366 -8.14 24.83 -13.08
N PRO A 367 -9.24 25.24 -12.42
CA PRO A 367 -9.21 26.34 -11.46
C PRO A 367 -8.32 26.06 -10.25
N SER A 368 -8.04 24.78 -9.93
CA SER A 368 -7.12 24.44 -8.85
C SER A 368 -5.67 24.69 -9.27
N PRO A 369 -4.92 25.54 -8.54
CA PRO A 369 -3.51 25.78 -8.81
C PRO A 369 -2.68 24.50 -8.69
N HIS A 370 -3.10 23.57 -7.83
CA HIS A 370 -2.43 22.30 -7.66
C HIS A 370 -2.65 21.37 -8.85
N ILE A 371 -3.86 21.29 -9.41
CA ILE A 371 -4.12 20.44 -10.58
C ILE A 371 -3.43 21.01 -11.82
N SER A 372 -3.47 22.33 -12.02
CA SER A 372 -2.78 22.96 -13.16
C SER A 372 -1.26 22.76 -13.08
N MET A 373 -0.68 22.79 -11.87
CA MET A 373 0.74 22.51 -11.67
C MET A 373 1.11 21.05 -11.99
N ASP A 374 0.36 20.05 -11.49
CA ASP A 374 0.67 18.66 -11.82
C ASP A 374 0.45 18.38 -13.32
N SER A 375 -0.54 19.04 -13.93
CA SER A 375 -0.78 18.95 -15.38
C SER A 375 0.38 19.52 -16.17
N PHE A 376 1.00 20.60 -15.70
CA PHE A 376 2.22 21.15 -16.29
C PHE A 376 3.38 20.13 -16.28
N GLN A 377 3.53 19.36 -15.20
CA GLN A 377 4.55 18.31 -15.09
C GLN A 377 4.37 17.18 -16.12
N VAL A 378 3.14 16.92 -16.57
CA VAL A 378 2.87 15.99 -17.67
C VAL A 378 3.01 16.67 -19.02
N PHE A 379 2.50 17.90 -19.17
CA PHE A 379 2.55 18.69 -20.40
C PHE A 379 3.97 18.92 -20.90
N LYS A 380 4.91 19.21 -19.99
CA LYS A 380 6.31 19.45 -20.37
C LYS A 380 6.93 18.27 -21.14
N ILE A 381 6.48 17.04 -20.87
CA ILE A 381 6.95 15.81 -21.53
C ILE A 381 6.50 15.77 -23.00
N PHE A 382 5.28 16.23 -23.32
CA PHE A 382 4.82 16.36 -24.70
C PHE A 382 5.66 17.36 -25.48
N VAL A 383 5.93 18.53 -24.90
CA VAL A 383 6.69 19.59 -25.55
C VAL A 383 8.16 19.22 -25.71
N ALA A 384 8.72 18.49 -24.74
CA ALA A 384 10.10 18.00 -24.78
C ALA A 384 10.32 16.86 -25.78
N ASN A 385 9.28 16.19 -26.27
CA ASN A 385 9.43 15.12 -27.27
C ASN A 385 10.06 15.66 -28.56
N PRO A 386 11.25 15.21 -29.00
CA PRO A 386 11.83 15.68 -30.26
C PRO A 386 11.05 15.19 -31.50
N ASN A 387 10.41 14.02 -31.41
CA ASN A 387 9.73 13.34 -32.51
C ASN A 387 8.20 13.41 -32.33
N LYS A 388 7.65 14.64 -32.32
CA LYS A 388 6.21 14.85 -32.15
C LYS A 388 5.45 14.41 -33.41
N PRO A 389 4.37 13.62 -33.31
CA PRO A 389 3.50 13.32 -34.44
C PRO A 389 2.85 14.58 -35.03
N PRO A 390 2.49 14.59 -36.34
CA PRO A 390 1.90 15.76 -36.99
C PRO A 390 0.65 16.32 -36.28
N GLU A 391 -0.21 15.45 -35.75
CA GLU A 391 -1.41 15.89 -35.02
C GLU A 391 -1.08 16.62 -33.71
N VAL A 392 -0.07 16.14 -32.97
CA VAL A 392 0.43 16.78 -31.75
C VAL A 392 1.07 18.13 -32.08
N VAL A 393 1.90 18.19 -33.13
CA VAL A 393 2.51 19.44 -33.61
C VAL A 393 1.43 20.45 -33.99
N LYS A 394 0.42 20.02 -34.76
CA LYS A 394 -0.69 20.86 -35.18
C LYS A 394 -1.46 21.45 -34.00
N ILE A 395 -1.82 20.64 -33.01
CA ILE A 395 -2.53 21.13 -31.80
C ILE A 395 -1.69 22.18 -31.06
N LEU A 396 -0.40 21.92 -30.86
CA LEU A 396 0.50 22.86 -30.18
C LEU A 396 0.68 24.16 -30.98
N TYR A 397 0.82 24.06 -32.30
CA TYR A 397 1.00 25.20 -33.21
C TYR A 397 -0.27 26.07 -33.26
N ASP A 398 -1.43 25.47 -33.50
CA ASP A 398 -2.72 26.17 -33.59
C ASP A 398 -3.06 26.93 -32.30
N ASN A 399 -2.55 26.46 -31.15
CA ASN A 399 -2.76 27.07 -29.84
C ASN A 399 -1.54 27.85 -29.31
N LYS A 400 -0.45 27.94 -30.07
CA LYS A 400 0.86 28.45 -29.65
C LYS A 400 0.78 29.81 -28.95
N THR A 401 0.18 30.80 -29.59
CA THR A 401 0.06 32.16 -29.04
C THR A 401 -0.68 32.18 -27.71
N LYS A 402 -1.77 31.40 -27.60
CA LYS A 402 -2.58 31.31 -26.37
C LYS A 402 -1.83 30.56 -25.26
N LEU A 403 -1.12 29.49 -25.61
CA LEU A 403 -0.33 28.70 -24.67
C LEU A 403 0.83 29.50 -24.10
N VAL A 404 1.58 30.23 -24.94
CA VAL A 404 2.68 31.10 -24.48
C VAL A 404 2.15 32.18 -23.54
N ALA A 405 1.07 32.88 -23.93
CA ALA A 405 0.45 33.89 -23.06
C ALA A 405 -0.05 33.31 -21.73
N TYR A 406 -0.62 32.10 -21.75
CA TYR A 406 -1.04 31.41 -20.54
C TYR A 406 0.15 31.04 -19.64
N LEU A 407 1.20 30.46 -20.21
CA LEU A 407 2.38 30.02 -19.46
C LEU A 407 3.15 31.20 -18.84
N ASP A 408 3.14 32.39 -19.44
CA ASP A 408 3.75 33.58 -18.81
C ASP A 408 3.11 33.92 -17.45
N GLY A 409 1.78 33.76 -17.34
CA GLY A 409 1.04 34.00 -16.10
C GLY A 409 0.95 32.80 -15.15
N LEU A 410 1.23 31.59 -15.63
CA LEU A 410 1.06 30.35 -14.86
C LEU A 410 2.01 30.31 -13.65
N HIS A 411 1.45 30.32 -12.43
CA HIS A 411 2.19 30.20 -11.17
C HIS A 411 3.33 31.21 -10.98
N LYS A 412 3.16 32.44 -11.49
CA LYS A 412 4.20 33.48 -11.52
C LYS A 412 4.84 33.81 -10.17
N ASP A 413 4.07 33.73 -9.09
CA ASP A 413 4.61 33.95 -7.75
C ASP A 413 5.56 32.84 -7.29
N ARG A 414 5.39 31.61 -7.80
CA ARG A 414 6.21 30.46 -7.42
C ARG A 414 7.60 30.51 -8.04
N GLU A 415 7.76 31.15 -9.20
CA GLU A 415 9.05 31.32 -9.89
C GLU A 415 10.11 32.06 -9.06
N LYS A 416 9.67 32.86 -8.07
CA LYS A 416 10.57 33.57 -7.15
C LYS A 416 11.29 32.62 -6.19
N SER A 417 10.65 31.50 -5.85
CA SER A 417 11.14 30.53 -4.85
C SER A 417 11.53 29.17 -5.44
N ASP A 418 11.07 28.86 -6.66
CA ASP A 418 11.24 27.58 -7.33
C ASP A 418 11.95 27.81 -8.67
N GLU A 419 13.28 27.85 -8.60
CA GLU A 419 14.16 28.07 -9.76
C GLU A 419 13.99 26.96 -10.81
N GLN A 420 13.84 25.72 -10.37
CA GLN A 420 13.59 24.59 -11.29
C GLN A 420 12.30 24.82 -12.10
N PHE A 421 11.20 25.19 -11.44
CA PHE A 421 9.95 25.47 -12.16
C PHE A 421 10.10 26.62 -13.15
N ARG A 422 10.77 27.71 -12.76
CA ARG A 422 11.01 28.87 -13.64
C ARG A 422 11.78 28.47 -14.90
N ASP A 423 12.85 27.70 -14.74
CA ASP A 423 13.71 27.29 -15.85
C ASP A 423 13.01 26.27 -16.76
N GLU A 424 12.28 25.30 -16.19
CA GLU A 424 11.43 24.37 -16.95
C GLU A 424 10.39 25.13 -17.77
N LYS A 425 9.71 26.12 -17.16
CA LYS A 425 8.70 26.94 -17.84
C LYS A 425 9.31 27.74 -18.99
N GLY A 426 10.47 28.37 -18.76
CA GLY A 426 11.19 29.13 -19.79
C GLY A 426 11.62 28.26 -20.98
N LEU A 427 12.06 27.02 -20.71
CA LEU A 427 12.40 26.05 -21.76
C LEU A 427 11.16 25.66 -22.58
N ILE A 428 10.03 25.40 -21.93
CA ILE A 428 8.78 25.05 -22.62
C ILE A 428 8.28 26.22 -23.49
N VAL A 429 8.30 27.45 -22.98
CA VAL A 429 7.92 28.63 -23.76
C VAL A 429 8.81 28.80 -24.99
N SER A 430 10.14 28.77 -24.81
CA SER A 430 11.09 28.87 -25.92
C SER A 430 10.88 27.77 -26.97
N THR A 431 10.60 26.54 -26.52
CA THR A 431 10.35 25.40 -27.42
C THR A 431 9.06 25.60 -28.22
N LEU A 432 7.99 26.10 -27.59
CA LEU A 432 6.74 26.41 -28.27
C LEU A 432 6.92 27.54 -29.28
N GLU A 433 7.68 28.59 -28.93
CA GLU A 433 8.03 29.71 -29.81
C GLU A 433 8.82 29.27 -31.04
N ALA A 434 9.67 28.26 -30.90
CA ALA A 434 10.43 27.68 -32.00
C ALA A 434 9.62 26.69 -32.88
N LEU A 435 8.42 26.26 -32.48
CA LEU A 435 7.62 25.33 -33.28
C LEU A 435 7.27 25.90 -34.65
N GLN A 436 7.53 25.09 -35.67
CA GLN A 436 7.19 25.31 -37.07
C GLN A 436 6.42 24.09 -37.59
N ILE A 437 5.49 24.30 -38.53
CA ILE A 437 4.85 23.20 -39.26
C ILE A 437 5.71 22.94 -40.51
N GLU A 438 6.33 21.76 -40.59
CA GLU A 438 6.91 21.28 -41.85
C GLU A 438 5.74 21.02 -42.83
N GLY A 439 5.45 22.00 -43.69
CA GLY A 439 4.31 21.92 -44.61
C GLY A 439 3.83 23.20 -45.30
N THR A 440 4.41 24.38 -45.04
CA THR A 440 4.16 25.60 -45.83
C THR A 440 5.43 26.05 -46.57
N LEU A 441 5.97 25.16 -47.40
CA LEU A 441 6.82 25.50 -48.54
C LEU A 441 6.20 24.88 -49.79
N SER A 442 5.19 25.57 -50.34
CA SER A 442 4.88 25.66 -51.79
C SER A 442 3.52 26.35 -51.96
N GLY A 443 3.54 27.56 -52.49
CA GLY A 443 2.38 28.41 -52.77
C GLY A 443 2.78 29.87 -52.79
#